data_AF-A0A1H6QM78-F1
#
_entry.id   AF-A0A1H6QM78-F1
#
_cell.length_a   1.000
_cell.length_b   1.000
_cell.length_c   1.000
_cell.angle_alpha   90.00
_cell.angle_beta   90.00
_cell.angle_gamma   90.00
#
_symmetry.space_group_name_H-M   'P 1'
#
loop_
_entity.id
_entity.type
_entity.pdbx_description
1 polymer ?
#
loop_
_entity_poly.entity_id
_entity_poly.type
_entity_poly.pdbx_seq_one_letter_code
_entity_poly.pdbx_strand_id
1 'polypeptide(L)' 'MKYLLDTQIAIWSLEDHPHLKAPIRNILENPLNTLFISPISLIEISIKLKLGKLPQFTVGILN' A
#
# COMPACT_ATOMS: atom_id res chain seq x y z
N MET A 1 -14.87 4.98 -8.76
CA MET A 1 -14.42 6.34 -8.32
C MET A 1 -12.90 6.42 -8.36
N LYS A 2 -12.28 7.60 -8.21
CA LYS A 2 -10.82 7.76 -8.18
C LYS A 2 -10.33 7.96 -6.75
N TYR A 3 -9.36 7.17 -6.32
CA TYR A 3 -8.77 7.26 -4.97
C TYR A 3 -7.26 7.39 -5.07
N LEU A 4 -6.69 8.31 -4.30
CA LEU A 4 -5.25 8.38 -4.06
C LEU A 4 -4.98 7.66 -2.73
N LEU A 5 -4.14 6.63 -2.77
CA LEU A 5 -3.80 5.87 -1.57
C LEU A 5 -2.77 6.62 -0.73
N ASP A 6 -3.01 6.64 0.57
CA ASP A 6 -1.97 6.97 1.55
C ASP A 6 -0.89 5.87 1.55
N THR A 7 0.36 6.25 1.86
CA THR A 7 1.51 5.35 1.94
C THR A 7 1.22 4.13 2.83
N GLN A 8 0.58 4.32 3.99
CA GLN A 8 0.27 3.23 4.93
C GLN A 8 -0.78 2.27 4.38
N ILE A 9 -1.78 2.77 3.66
CA ILE A 9 -2.81 1.92 3.03
C ILE A 9 -2.21 1.09 1.90
N ALA A 10 -1.32 1.68 1.09
CA ALA A 10 -0.62 0.94 0.05
C ALA A 10 0.22 -0.21 0.64
N ILE A 11 0.97 0.04 1.72
CA ILE A 11 1.73 -1.00 2.44
C ILE A 11 0.78 -2.09 2.94
N TRP A 12 -0.26 -1.73 3.68
CA TRP A 12 -1.21 -2.69 4.25
C TRP A 12 -1.95 -3.51 3.20
N SER A 13 -2.25 -2.93 2.03
CA SER A 13 -2.90 -3.65 0.94
C SER A 13 -2.02 -4.74 0.33
N LEU A 14 -0.69 -4.55 0.33
CA LEU A 14 0.26 -5.52 -0.22
C LEU A 14 0.58 -6.66 0.76
N GLU A 15 0.46 -6.40 2.06
CA GLU A 15 0.72 -7.38 3.13
C GLU A 15 -0.53 -8.12 3.61
N ASP A 16 -1.71 -7.83 3.04
CA ASP A 16 -3.01 -8.28 3.56
C ASP A 16 -3.16 -8.00 5.08
N HIS A 17 -2.71 -6.82 5.51
CA HIS A 17 -2.49 -6.52 6.92
C HIS A 17 -3.82 -6.46 7.71
N PRO A 18 -3.90 -7.01 8.93
CA PRO A 18 -5.16 -7.10 9.71
C PRO A 18 -5.77 -5.75 10.10
N HIS A 19 -4.98 -4.67 10.08
CA HIS A 19 -5.47 -3.30 10.32
C HIS A 19 -6.26 -2.70 9.14
N LEU A 20 -6.29 -3.37 7.98
CA LEU A 20 -7.08 -2.95 6.83
C LEU A 20 -8.56 -3.23 7.09
N LYS A 21 -9.30 -2.19 7.50
CA LYS A 21 -10.73 -2.31 7.82
C LYS A 21 -11.56 -2.71 6.59
N ALA A 22 -12.64 -3.46 6.82
CA ALA A 22 -13.53 -3.95 5.76
C ALA A 22 -14.02 -2.86 4.77
N PRO A 23 -14.40 -1.63 5.19
CA PRO A 23 -14.79 -0.60 4.23
C PRO A 23 -13.66 -0.17 3.27
N ILE A 24 -12.41 -0.15 3.75
CA ILE A 24 -11.25 0.17 2.92
C ILE A 24 -10.97 -0.98 1.95
N ARG A 25 -11.05 -2.22 2.43
CA ARG A 25 -10.94 -3.41 1.59
C ARG A 25 -11.96 -3.39 0.45
N ASN A 26 -13.22 -3.08 0.74
CA ASN A 26 -14.27 -2.94 -0.28
C ASN A 26 -13.94 -1.85 -1.32
N ILE A 27 -13.26 -0.77 -0.94
CA ILE A 27 -12.83 0.26 -1.89
C ILE A 27 -11.69 -0.26 -2.77
N LEU A 28 -10.72 -0.95 -2.17
CA LEU A 28 -9.53 -1.45 -2.87
C LEU A 28 -9.86 -2.61 -3.83
N GLU A 29 -10.76 -3.50 -3.44
CA GLU A 29 -11.13 -4.70 -4.21
C GLU A 29 -12.21 -4.42 -5.26
N ASN A 30 -12.85 -3.25 -5.24
CA ASN A 30 -13.88 -2.90 -6.21
C ASN A 30 -13.25 -2.50 -7.57
N PRO A 31 -13.48 -3.29 -8.65
CA PRO A 31 -12.86 -3.04 -9.95
C PRO A 31 -13.37 -1.76 -10.65
N LEU A 32 -14.47 -1.16 -10.19
CA LEU A 32 -14.98 0.12 -10.69
C LEU A 32 -14.22 1.32 -10.10
N ASN A 33 -13.29 1.07 -9.18
CA ASN A 33 -12.42 2.08 -8.61
C ASN A 33 -11.08 2.13 -9.33
N THR A 34 -10.62 3.35 -9.61
CA THR A 34 -9.26 3.61 -10.06
C THR A 34 -8.44 4.03 -8.86
N LEU A 35 -7.40 3.26 -8.55
CA LEU A 35 -6.49 3.53 -7.45
C LEU A 35 -5.21 4.16 -8.00
N PHE A 36 -4.77 5.25 -7.37
CA PHE A 36 -3.54 5.94 -7.67
C PHE A 36 -2.59 5.83 -6.47
N ILE A 37 -1.29 5.75 -6.76
CA ILE A 37 -0.22 5.84 -5.76
C ILE A 37 0.69 6.99 -6.17
N SER A 38 1.02 7.85 -5.21
CA SER A 38 2.00 8.91 -5.43
C SER A 38 3.41 8.33 -5.56
N PRO A 39 4.25 8.81 -6.50
CA PRO A 39 5.67 8.47 -6.52
C PRO A 39 6.39 8.79 -5.21
N ILE A 40 5.93 9.82 -4.47
CA ILE A 40 6.48 10.16 -3.15
C ILE A 40 6.21 9.05 -2.13
N SER A 41 5.05 8.39 -2.17
CA SER A 41 4.76 7.25 -1.30
C SER A 41 5.73 6.09 -1.52
N LEU A 42 6.22 5.88 -2.74
CA LEU A 42 7.25 4.88 -3.02
C LEU A 42 8.60 5.24 -2.38
N ILE A 43 8.94 6.52 -2.35
CA ILE A 43 10.15 7.02 -1.66
C ILE A 43 9.99 6.85 -0.15
N GLU A 44 8.83 7.17 0.42
CA GLU A 44 8.55 6.96 1.84
C GLU A 44 8.66 5.49 2.24
N ILE A 45 8.12 4.56 1.43
CA ILE A 45 8.27 3.11 1.62
C ILE A 45 9.76 2.73 1.62
N SER A 46 10.53 3.23 0.65
CA SER A 46 11.96 2.97 0.53
C SER A 46 12.74 3.47 1.77
N ILE A 47 12.38 4.63 2.31
CA ILE A 47 12.96 5.16 3.55
C ILE A 47 12.57 4.29 4.74
N LYS A 48 11.29 3.90 4.87
CA LYS A 48 10.82 3.03 5.96
C LYS A 48 11.50 1.66 5.94
N LEU A 49 11.73 1.08 4.76
CA LEU A 49 12.51 -0.14 4.56
C LEU A 49 13.95 0.02 5.04
N LYS A 50 14.65 1.08 4.60
CA LYS A 50 16.02 1.37 5.04
C LYS A 50 16.15 1.57 6.55
N LEU A 51 15.12 2.11 7.19
CA LEU A 51 15.07 2.29 8.64
C LEU A 51 14.67 1.03 9.41
N GLY A 52 14.39 -0.10 8.74
CA GLY A 52 13.92 -1.33 9.39
C GLY A 52 12.51 -1.23 9.98
N LYS A 53 11.72 -0.23 9.56
CA LYS A 53 10.35 -0.01 10.07
C LYS A 53 9.30 -0.90 9.41
N LEU A 54 9.68 -1.63 8.37
CA LEU A 54 8.84 -2.56 7.63
C LEU A 54 9.53 -3.94 7.54
N PRO A 55 9.65 -4.66 8.67
CA PRO A 55 10.47 -5.88 8.74
C PRO A 55 9.91 -7.05 7.93
N GLN A 56 8.61 -7.04 7.61
CA GLN A 56 7.90 -8.11 6.91
C GLN A 56 7.54 -7.72 5.46
N PHE A 57 7.80 -6.46 5.08
CA PHE A 57 7.45 -5.96 3.76
C PHE A 57 8.47 -6.43 2.73
N THR A 58 8.07 -7.39 1.91
CA THR A 58 8.88 -7.88 0.79
C THR A 58 8.44 -7.18 -0.48
N VAL A 59 9.30 -6.32 -1.04
CA VAL A 59 9.11 -5.85 -2.41
C VAL A 59 9.50 -7.00 -3.32
N GLY A 60 8.52 -7.59 -4.00
CA GLY A 60 8.79 -8.50 -5.11
C GLY A 60 9.49 -7.72 -6.20
N ILE A 61 10.83 -7.72 -6.16
CA ILE A 61 11.61 -7.31 -7.33
C ILE A 61 11.35 -8.40 -8.35
N LEU A 62 10.66 -8.06 -9.44
CA LEU A 62 10.54 -8.93 -10.60
C LEU A 62 11.98 -9.22 -11.06
N ASN A 63 12.48 -10.41 -10.74
CA ASN A 63 13.59 -11.02 -11.45
C ASN A 63 13.09 -11.53 -12.79
#